data_AF-A0AAN9ADN8-F1
#
_entry.id   AF-A0AAN9ADN8-F1
#
_cell.length_a   1.000
_cell.length_b   1.000
_cell.length_c   1.000
_cell.angle_alpha   90.00
_cell.angle_beta   90.00
_cell.angle_gamma   90.00
#
_symmetry.space_group_name_H-M   'P 1'
#
loop_
_entity.id
_entity.type
_entity.pdbx_description
1 polymer ?
#
loop_
_entity_poly.entity_id
_entity_poly.type
_entity_poly.pdbx_seq_one_letter_code
_entity_poly.pdbx_strand_id
1 'polypeptide(L)'
;MTNRKKKGERGEATKYITRNKACRKLQLSLFDFRRLCILKGIYPREPKHRLRVQKGNSEYKPQYYLKDIQFLSHEPLIWKFRQQRAYLKKIKHAKAKADKNRFKVLLKNRPIFKLDHLVRERYPTFIDALRDLDDPLTLCFLFARLKKGNRLNE
;
A
#
# COMPACT_ATOMS: atom_id res chain seq x y z
N MET A 1 -9.71 -44.25 8.52
CA MET A 1 -10.02 -43.38 7.36
C MET A 1 -9.03 -42.23 7.29
N THR A 2 -8.03 -42.27 6.41
CA THR A 2 -7.10 -41.14 6.23
C THR A 2 -7.77 -40.04 5.42
N ASN A 3 -7.99 -38.87 6.04
CA ASN A 3 -8.65 -37.73 5.42
C ASN A 3 -7.84 -37.25 4.19
N ARG A 4 -8.37 -37.43 2.97
CA ARG A 4 -7.74 -36.97 1.73
C ARG A 4 -7.69 -35.44 1.74
N LYS A 5 -6.49 -34.86 1.61
CA LYS A 5 -6.28 -33.41 1.60
C LYS A 5 -6.86 -32.80 0.33
N LYS A 6 -7.58 -31.67 0.43
CA LYS A 6 -8.18 -31.05 -0.74
C LYS A 6 -7.13 -30.32 -1.58
N LYS A 7 -7.35 -30.29 -2.89
CA LYS A 7 -6.45 -29.65 -3.87
C LYS A 7 -6.35 -28.15 -3.59
N GLY A 8 -5.12 -27.63 -3.54
CA GLY A 8 -4.85 -26.20 -3.33
C GLY A 8 -4.82 -25.74 -1.87
N GLU A 9 -4.95 -26.66 -0.91
CA GLU A 9 -4.81 -26.36 0.53
C GLU A 9 -3.37 -26.49 1.05
N ARG A 10 -2.43 -26.97 0.22
CA ARG A 10 -1.01 -27.12 0.57
C ARG A 10 -0.10 -26.80 -0.60
N GLY A 11 1.18 -26.56 -0.30
CA GLY A 11 2.24 -26.32 -1.28
C GLY A 11 2.28 -24.89 -1.80
N GLU A 12 2.76 -24.69 -3.03
CA GLU A 12 2.87 -23.37 -3.67
C GLU A 12 1.54 -22.60 -3.68
N ALA A 13 0.40 -23.30 -3.77
CA ALA A 13 -0.91 -22.67 -3.86
C ALA A 13 -1.31 -21.82 -2.64
N THR A 14 -0.75 -22.11 -1.46
CA THR A 14 -1.03 -21.34 -0.23
C THR A 14 -0.04 -20.21 0.02
N LYS A 15 1.10 -20.20 -0.67
CA LYS A 15 2.16 -19.20 -0.47
C LYS A 15 1.79 -17.83 -1.03
N TYR A 16 0.83 -17.77 -1.94
CA TYR A 16 0.48 -16.55 -2.64
C TYR A 16 -0.97 -16.13 -2.41
N ILE A 17 -1.21 -14.84 -2.56
CA ILE A 17 -2.52 -14.22 -2.47
C ILE A 17 -2.69 -13.20 -3.60
N THR A 18 -3.87 -13.20 -4.23
CA THR A 18 -4.18 -12.24 -5.29
C THR A 18 -4.33 -10.84 -4.72
N ARG A 19 -4.04 -9.81 -5.53
CA ARG A 19 -4.20 -8.40 -5.14
C ARG A 19 -5.55 -8.08 -4.48
N ASN A 20 -6.66 -8.55 -5.07
CA ASN A 20 -8.00 -8.28 -4.55
C ASN A 20 -8.23 -8.94 -3.18
N LYS A 21 -7.71 -10.15 -2.97
CA LYS A 21 -7.79 -10.83 -1.68
C LYS A 21 -6.91 -10.14 -0.64
N ALA A 22 -5.73 -9.66 -1.02
CA ALA A 22 -4.86 -8.87 -0.13
C ALA A 22 -5.52 -7.57 0.32
N CYS A 23 -6.14 -6.82 -0.60
CA CYS A 23 -6.89 -5.59 -0.27
C CYS A 23 -8.02 -5.88 0.72
N ARG A 24 -8.80 -6.95 0.50
CA ARG A 24 -9.88 -7.36 1.41
C ARG A 24 -9.34 -7.78 2.78
N LYS A 25 -8.24 -8.52 2.83
CA LYS A 25 -7.60 -8.97 4.09
C LYS A 25 -7.09 -7.80 4.94
N LEU A 26 -6.46 -6.80 4.31
CA LEU A 26 -5.95 -5.60 4.99
C LEU A 26 -7.04 -4.53 5.22
N GLN A 27 -8.23 -4.71 4.65
CA GLN A 27 -9.33 -3.74 4.66
C GLN A 27 -8.92 -2.36 4.12
N LEU A 28 -8.15 -2.35 3.04
CA LEU A 28 -7.66 -1.14 2.36
C LEU A 28 -8.31 -0.97 0.99
N SER A 29 -8.41 0.28 0.54
CA SER A 29 -8.73 0.57 -0.86
C SER A 29 -7.57 0.12 -1.76
N LEU A 30 -7.83 -0.06 -3.06
CA LEU A 30 -6.77 -0.41 -4.01
C LEU A 30 -5.66 0.67 -4.06
N PHE A 31 -6.04 1.93 -3.92
CA PHE A 31 -5.11 3.06 -3.90
C PHE A 31 -4.21 3.02 -2.65
N ASP A 32 -4.81 2.90 -1.47
CA ASP A 32 -4.05 2.83 -0.21
C ASP A 32 -3.17 1.58 -0.15
N PHE A 33 -3.66 0.45 -0.67
CA PHE A 33 -2.88 -0.78 -0.77
C PHE A 33 -1.64 -0.59 -1.65
N ARG A 34 -1.79 0.03 -2.83
CA ARG A 34 -0.64 0.33 -3.71
C ARG A 34 0.36 1.26 -3.04
N ARG A 35 -0.14 2.32 -2.38
CA ARG A 35 0.70 3.27 -1.64
C ARG A 35 1.47 2.56 -0.52
N LEU A 36 0.80 1.69 0.25
CA LEU A 36 1.42 0.89 1.29
C LEU A 36 2.51 -0.03 0.73
N CYS A 37 2.23 -0.72 -0.37
CA CYS A 37 3.17 -1.59 -1.05
C CYS A 37 4.44 -0.85 -1.50
N ILE A 38 4.31 0.35 -2.08
CA ILE A 38 5.46 1.18 -2.48
C ILE A 38 6.28 1.59 -1.25
N LEU A 39 5.60 2.08 -0.21
CA LEU A 39 6.24 2.53 1.03
C LEU A 39 7.00 1.40 1.74
N LYS A 40 6.51 0.15 1.67
CA LYS A 40 7.17 -1.02 2.27
C LYS A 40 8.04 -1.84 1.31
N GLY A 41 8.10 -1.47 0.03
CA GLY A 41 8.87 -2.22 -0.96
C GLY A 41 8.32 -3.63 -1.23
N ILE A 42 7.00 -3.82 -1.10
CA ILE A 42 6.35 -5.12 -1.36
C ILE A 42 5.76 -5.10 -2.76
N TYR A 43 6.34 -5.92 -3.63
CA TYR A 43 5.99 -6.00 -5.05
C TYR A 43 5.29 -7.33 -5.36
N PRO A 44 4.44 -7.35 -6.40
CA PRO A 44 3.89 -8.61 -6.90
C PRO A 44 5.02 -9.55 -7.36
N ARG A 45 4.79 -10.85 -7.22
CA ARG A 45 5.73 -11.94 -7.53
C ARG A 45 5.09 -12.91 -8.51
N GLU A 46 5.90 -13.43 -9.41
CA GLU A 46 5.46 -14.45 -10.35
C GLU A 46 5.69 -15.86 -9.77
N PRO A 47 4.64 -16.65 -9.52
CA PRO A 47 4.80 -18.01 -9.04
C PRO A 47 5.37 -18.93 -10.11
N LYS A 48 6.29 -19.83 -9.73
CA LYS A 48 6.87 -20.84 -10.63
C LYS A 48 5.80 -21.70 -11.34
N HIS A 49 4.73 -22.03 -10.63
CA HIS A 49 3.60 -22.79 -11.17
C HIS A 49 2.28 -22.01 -11.09
N ARG A 50 2.13 -21.03 -11.98
CA ARG A 50 1.00 -20.08 -12.00
C ARG A 50 -0.38 -20.74 -11.96
N LEU A 51 -0.63 -21.75 -12.81
CA LEU A 51 -1.91 -22.45 -12.88
C LEU A 51 -2.29 -23.13 -11.56
N ARG A 52 -1.31 -23.67 -10.82
CA ARG A 52 -1.55 -24.32 -9.52
C ARG A 52 -1.98 -23.31 -8.46
N VAL A 53 -1.32 -22.16 -8.42
CA VAL A 53 -1.62 -21.05 -7.51
C VAL A 53 -2.98 -20.43 -7.81
N GLN A 54 -3.29 -20.28 -9.09
CA GLN A 54 -4.53 -19.66 -9.55
C GLN A 54 -5.70 -20.66 -9.65
N LYS A 55 -5.57 -21.87 -9.08
CA LYS A 55 -6.60 -22.91 -9.09
C LYS A 55 -7.13 -23.25 -10.49
N GLY A 56 -6.25 -23.28 -11.50
CA GLY A 56 -6.57 -23.59 -12.88
C GLY A 56 -6.86 -22.37 -13.77
N ASN A 57 -6.87 -21.14 -13.23
CA ASN A 57 -7.03 -19.95 -14.05
C ASN A 57 -5.72 -19.59 -14.79
N SER A 58 -5.82 -19.40 -16.11
CA SER A 58 -4.69 -19.08 -17.00
C SER A 58 -4.37 -17.58 -17.07
N GLU A 59 -5.35 -16.72 -16.74
CA GLU A 59 -5.21 -15.26 -16.80
C GLU A 59 -4.04 -14.75 -15.94
N TYR A 60 -3.39 -13.70 -16.42
CA TYR A 60 -2.39 -13.03 -15.61
C TYR A 60 -3.05 -12.27 -14.46
N LYS A 61 -2.72 -12.66 -13.23
CA LYS A 61 -3.18 -12.00 -12.01
C LYS A 61 -1.99 -11.72 -11.11
N PRO A 62 -1.76 -10.47 -10.70
CA PRO A 62 -0.66 -10.14 -9.79
C PRO A 62 -0.85 -10.88 -8.47
N GLN A 63 0.15 -11.67 -8.10
CA GLN A 63 0.22 -12.43 -6.87
C GLN A 63 1.20 -11.76 -5.90
N TYR A 64 0.90 -11.80 -4.62
CA TYR A 64 1.78 -11.36 -3.54
C TYR A 64 2.08 -12.55 -2.64
N TYR A 65 3.22 -12.58 -1.97
CA TYR A 65 3.43 -13.59 -0.94
C TYR A 65 2.48 -13.36 0.23
N LEU A 66 1.90 -14.44 0.74
CA LEU A 66 1.00 -14.40 1.88
C LEU A 66 1.72 -13.89 3.14
N LYS A 67 2.99 -14.27 3.32
CA LYS A 67 3.85 -13.81 4.42
C LYS A 67 4.05 -12.29 4.41
N ASP A 68 4.24 -11.69 3.24
CA ASP A 68 4.45 -10.24 3.11
C ASP A 68 3.14 -9.48 3.42
N ILE A 69 2.00 -10.02 3.00
CA ILE A 69 0.68 -9.45 3.35
C ILE A 69 0.39 -9.61 4.85
N GLN A 70 0.83 -10.70 5.47
CA GLN A 70 0.70 -10.87 6.92
C GLN A 70 1.59 -9.88 7.67
N PHE A 71 2.83 -9.67 7.21
CA PHE A 71 3.71 -8.63 7.74
C PHE A 71 3.06 -7.24 7.65
N LEU A 72 2.49 -6.88 6.49
CA LEU A 72 1.75 -5.63 6.32
C LEU A 72 0.56 -5.47 7.27
N SER A 73 -0.05 -6.56 7.74
CA SER A 73 -1.19 -6.50 8.64
C SER A 73 -0.85 -5.89 10.00
N HIS A 74 0.42 -5.89 10.39
CA HIS A 74 0.90 -5.30 11.63
C HIS A 74 1.40 -3.86 11.45
N GLU A 75 1.31 -3.31 10.25
CA GLU A 75 1.92 -2.03 9.93
C GLU A 75 1.14 -0.82 10.46
N PRO A 76 1.75 0.10 11.25
CA PRO A 76 1.07 1.28 11.77
C PRO A 76 0.51 2.22 10.70
N LEU A 77 1.07 2.25 9.49
CA LEU A 77 0.59 3.09 8.39
C LEU A 77 -0.87 2.81 8.03
N ILE A 78 -1.34 1.57 8.21
CA ILE A 78 -2.74 1.19 7.94
C ILE A 78 -3.69 2.06 8.78
N TRP A 79 -3.37 2.27 10.05
CA TRP A 79 -4.16 3.11 10.93
C TRP A 79 -4.13 4.57 10.51
N LYS A 80 -2.99 5.06 10.02
CA LYS A 80 -2.88 6.43 9.51
C LYS A 80 -3.71 6.65 8.25
N PHE A 81 -3.73 5.70 7.31
CA PHE A 81 -4.62 5.78 6.13
C PHE A 81 -6.09 5.79 6.54
N ARG A 82 -6.48 4.99 7.53
CA ARG A 82 -7.85 4.98 8.07
C ARG A 82 -8.20 6.32 8.72
N GLN A 83 -7.28 6.92 9.48
CA GLN A 83 -7.45 8.26 10.07
C GLN A 83 -7.62 9.33 8.99
N GLN A 84 -6.79 9.31 7.94
CA GLN A 84 -6.91 10.24 6.80
C GLN A 84 -8.24 10.09 6.08
N ARG A 85 -8.69 8.85 5.83
CA ARG A 85 -9.99 8.59 5.20
C ARG A 85 -11.16 9.11 6.06
N ALA A 86 -11.10 8.90 7.38
CA ALA A 86 -12.10 9.43 8.29
C ALA A 86 -12.10 10.98 8.30
N TYR A 87 -10.92 11.59 8.28
CA TYR A 87 -10.75 13.04 8.16
C TYR A 87 -11.37 13.58 6.86
N LEU A 88 -11.07 12.98 5.71
CA LEU A 88 -11.64 13.37 4.42
C LEU A 88 -13.17 13.23 4.41
N LYS A 89 -13.72 12.19 5.05
CA LYS A 89 -15.17 12.04 5.21
C LYS A 89 -15.77 13.19 6.03
N LYS A 90 -15.14 13.59 7.13
CA LYS A 90 -15.58 14.74 7.95
C LYS A 90 -15.54 16.05 7.18
N ILE A 91 -14.47 16.28 6.40
CA ILE A 91 -14.32 17.45 5.52
C ILE A 91 -15.43 17.48 4.46
N LYS A 92 -15.66 16.35 3.76
CA LYS A 92 -16.72 16.25 2.74
C LYS A 92 -18.10 16.53 3.34
N HIS A 93 -18.37 16.00 4.54
CA HIS A 93 -19.63 16.22 5.25
C HIS A 93 -19.84 17.68 5.66
N ALA A 94 -18.83 18.33 6.24
CA ALA A 94 -18.91 19.75 6.59
C ALA A 94 -19.10 20.64 5.36
N LYS A 95 -18.42 20.32 4.25
CA LYS A 95 -18.58 21.01 2.97
C LYS A 95 -20.00 20.85 2.42
N ALA A 96 -20.56 19.64 2.46
CA ALA A 96 -21.92 19.36 1.99
C ALA A 96 -22.99 20.09 2.82
N LYS A 97 -22.74 20.28 4.13
CA LYS A 97 -23.62 21.06 5.02
C LYS A 97 -23.39 22.58 4.98
N ALA A 98 -22.44 23.06 4.16
CA ALA A 98 -22.01 24.47 4.12
C ALA A 98 -21.58 25.06 5.49
N ASP A 99 -21.16 24.21 6.44
CA ASP A 99 -20.71 24.63 7.78
C ASP A 99 -19.25 25.14 7.71
N LYS A 100 -19.13 26.45 7.49
CA LYS A 100 -17.83 27.14 7.31
C LYS A 100 -16.96 27.07 8.56
N ASN A 101 -17.54 27.15 9.74
CA ASN A 101 -16.80 27.18 11.01
C ASN A 101 -16.16 25.83 11.29
N ARG A 102 -16.94 24.75 11.20
CA ARG A 102 -16.44 23.39 11.37
C ARG A 102 -15.41 23.03 10.31
N PHE A 103 -15.62 23.45 9.07
CA PHE A 103 -14.67 23.23 7.98
C PHE A 103 -13.31 23.88 8.27
N LYS A 104 -13.30 25.15 8.73
CA LYS A 104 -12.05 25.85 9.12
C LYS A 104 -11.31 25.13 10.26
N VAL A 105 -12.03 24.67 11.28
CA VAL A 105 -11.43 23.93 12.40
C VAL A 105 -10.82 22.61 11.93
N LEU A 106 -11.53 21.86 11.09
CA LEU A 106 -11.02 20.60 10.54
C LEU A 106 -9.76 20.84 9.69
N LEU A 107 -9.73 21.88 8.84
CA LEU A 107 -8.54 22.22 8.06
C LEU A 107 -7.32 22.52 8.92
N LYS A 108 -7.49 23.24 10.04
CA LYS A 108 -6.41 23.50 11.00
C LYS A 108 -5.89 22.20 11.63
N ASN A 109 -6.78 21.26 11.91
CA ASN A 109 -6.47 19.98 12.56
C ASN A 109 -6.18 18.85 11.55
N ARG A 110 -5.52 19.16 10.43
CA ARG A 110 -5.18 18.16 9.40
C ARG A 110 -4.22 17.11 9.99
N PRO A 111 -4.52 15.81 9.88
CA PRO A 111 -3.61 14.77 10.36
C PRO A 111 -2.32 14.75 9.52
N ILE A 112 -1.18 14.88 10.20
CA ILE A 112 0.15 14.79 9.57
C ILE A 112 0.60 13.32 9.54
N PHE A 113 1.07 12.90 8.38
CA PHE A 113 1.58 11.55 8.15
C PHE A 113 3.10 11.59 8.09
N LYS A 114 3.75 11.08 9.15
CA LYS A 114 5.21 10.96 9.21
C LYS A 114 5.65 9.62 8.63
N LEU A 115 6.77 9.64 7.90
CA LEU A 115 7.37 8.48 7.20
C LEU A 115 8.78 8.13 7.74
N ASP A 116 9.19 8.79 8.82
CA ASP A 116 10.47 8.67 9.51
C ASP A 116 10.84 7.22 9.87
N HIS A 117 9.91 6.49 10.49
CA HIS A 117 10.12 5.09 10.87
C HIS A 117 10.43 4.20 9.65
N LEU A 118 9.79 4.45 8.49
CA LEU A 118 10.05 3.66 7.28
C LEU A 118 11.44 3.88 6.71
N VAL A 119 11.93 5.12 6.76
CA VAL A 119 13.27 5.45 6.30
C VAL A 119 14.29 4.73 7.17
N ARG A 120 14.11 4.75 8.49
CA ARG A 120 14.98 4.06 9.45
C ARG A 120 14.96 2.54 9.33
N GLU A 121 13.79 1.96 9.06
CA GLU A 121 13.66 0.53 8.82
C GLU A 121 14.34 0.08 7.52
N ARG A 122 14.27 0.91 6.47
CA ARG A 122 14.86 0.60 5.17
C ARG A 122 16.36 0.84 5.13
N TYR A 123 16.82 1.89 5.80
CA TYR A 123 18.22 2.32 5.85
C TYR A 123 18.67 2.39 7.32
N PRO A 124 19.08 1.27 7.92
CA PRO A 124 19.50 1.22 9.32
C PRO A 124 20.75 2.08 9.59
N THR A 125 21.62 2.23 8.58
CA THR A 125 22.83 3.05 8.66
C THR A 125 22.81 4.19 7.65
N PHE A 126 23.58 5.25 7.93
CA PHE A 126 23.75 6.37 7.00
C PHE A 126 24.38 5.94 5.67
N ILE A 127 25.30 4.98 5.70
CA ILE A 127 25.96 4.46 4.50
C ILE A 127 24.93 3.75 3.60
N ASP A 128 23.99 3.00 4.17
CA ASP A 128 22.92 2.35 3.39
C ASP A 128 22.04 3.40 2.69
N ALA A 129 21.74 4.51 3.36
CA ALA A 129 21.00 5.61 2.75
C ALA A 129 21.79 6.30 1.62
N LEU A 130 23.11 6.48 1.79
CA LEU A 130 23.97 7.09 0.76
C LEU A 130 24.06 6.22 -0.50
N ARG A 131 24.15 4.89 -0.36
CA ARG A 131 24.24 3.96 -1.49
C ARG A 131 23.00 4.01 -2.39
N ASP A 132 21.83 4.24 -1.82
CA ASP A 132 20.54 4.31 -2.53
C ASP A 132 20.13 5.74 -2.92
N LEU A 133 20.98 6.76 -2.67
CA LEU A 133 20.61 8.17 -2.83
C LEU A 133 20.45 8.63 -4.28
N ASP A 134 21.08 7.94 -5.24
CA ASP A 134 21.09 8.36 -6.65
C ASP A 134 19.70 8.31 -7.32
N ASP A 135 18.91 7.28 -7.04
CA ASP A 135 17.56 7.10 -7.60
C ASP A 135 16.57 8.23 -7.19
N PRO A 136 16.40 8.56 -5.89
CA PRO A 136 15.52 9.66 -5.51
C PRO A 136 16.02 11.02 -6.02
N LEU A 137 17.34 11.24 -6.11
CA LEU A 137 17.88 12.48 -6.67
C LEU A 137 17.51 12.65 -8.15
N THR A 138 17.70 11.59 -8.96
CA THR A 138 17.30 11.58 -10.37
C THR A 138 15.82 11.92 -10.55
N LEU A 139 14.95 11.32 -9.71
CA LEU A 139 13.52 11.60 -9.73
C LEU A 139 13.19 13.05 -9.33
N CYS A 140 13.86 13.59 -8.31
CA CYS A 140 13.71 14.98 -7.91
C CYS A 140 14.10 15.96 -9.03
N PHE A 141 15.23 15.72 -9.70
CA PHE A 141 15.67 16.54 -10.83
C PHE A 141 14.70 16.48 -12.01
N LEU A 142 14.15 15.30 -12.30
CA LEU A 142 13.11 15.14 -13.31
C LEU A 142 11.89 16.00 -13.00
N PHE A 143 11.32 15.86 -11.80
CA PHE A 143 10.13 16.63 -11.40
C PHE A 143 10.38 18.14 -11.30
N ALA A 144 11.60 18.56 -10.97
CA ALA A 144 11.97 19.97 -10.95
C ALA A 144 11.97 20.62 -12.35
N ARG A 145 12.23 19.84 -13.40
CA ARG A 145 12.24 20.32 -14.80
C ARG A 145 10.89 20.20 -15.51
N LEU A 146 10.00 19.34 -15.02
CA LEU A 146 8.68 19.17 -15.61
C LEU A 146 7.81 20.41 -15.38
N LYS A 147 7.12 20.87 -16.44
CA LYS A 147 6.13 21.94 -16.33
C LYS A 147 4.96 21.48 -15.46
N LYS A 148 4.39 22.39 -14.67
CA LYS A 148 3.24 22.10 -13.80
C LYS A 148 2.03 21.66 -14.64
N GLY A 149 1.73 20.36 -14.61
CA GLY A 149 0.53 19.78 -15.23
C GLY A 149 -0.64 19.69 -14.25
N ASN A 150 -1.87 19.68 -14.77
CA ASN A 150 -3.11 19.68 -13.96
C ASN A 150 -3.25 18.49 -13.00
N ARG A 151 -2.56 17.35 -13.25
CA ARG A 151 -2.64 16.13 -12.42
C ARG A 151 -1.84 16.19 -11.11
N LEU A 152 -1.01 17.21 -10.90
CA LEU A 152 -0.16 17.33 -9.71
C LEU A 152 -0.86 17.97 -8.50
N ASN A 153 -2.13 18.40 -8.65
CA ASN A 153 -2.84 19.19 -7.63
C ASN A 153 -4.06 18.49 -7.00
N GLU A 154 -4.26 17.18 -7.20
CA GLU A 154 -5.36 16.42 -6.58
C GLU A 154 -4.94 15.63 -5.33
#